data_AF-A0AAD5PL86-F1
#
_entry.id   AF-A0AAD5PL86-F1
#
_cell.length_a   1.000
_cell.length_b   1.000
_cell.length_c   1.000
_cell.angle_alpha   90.00
_cell.angle_beta   90.00
_cell.angle_gamma   90.00
#
_symmetry.space_group_name_H-M   'P 1'
#
loop_
_entity.id
_entity.type
_entity.pdbx_description
1 polymer ?
#
loop_
_entity_poly.entity_id
_entity_poly.type
_entity_poly.pdbx_seq_one_letter_code
_entity_poly.pdbx_strand_id
1 'polypeptide(L)'
;MLLHLLLMANVGWLVLVAGQNEVPTVPCYGPDCLVTELTTEITTPTTTESTTTPTTTPLPAGIRRTLVVIYKATTVGQDMFIQGGVNKETIRPSCASDVNAATSDCSISINATSLGTGSHWAKYDAWRVGDTKLDWFGAQPGQGYYQTFGAFGTPLAWTTNEPGDGYQQLNTWGPNHWMVDLQMNCDETANGWFDVKAYLTQFGNGFEPDIQQSSCTGSGADVLPPYSSNKNHVARCGYINRFNFGSGGCEITEFQ
;
A
#
# COMPACT_ATOMS: atom_id res chain seq x y z
N MET A 1 -25.13 -39.04 33.55
CA MET A 1 -24.28 -38.88 34.76
C MET A 1 -22.93 -38.37 34.29
N LEU A 2 -22.40 -37.23 34.68
CA LEU A 2 -22.86 -36.21 35.61
C LEU A 2 -22.20 -34.89 35.18
N LEU A 3 -23.04 -33.88 35.06
CA LEU A 3 -22.80 -32.43 35.02
C LEU A 3 -21.70 -32.00 35.99
N HIS A 4 -20.82 -31.06 35.61
CA HIS A 4 -20.27 -30.05 36.55
C HIS A 4 -20.14 -28.70 35.85
N LEU A 5 -21.13 -27.88 36.18
CA LEU A 5 -21.25 -26.44 36.00
C LEU A 5 -20.44 -25.77 37.12
N LEU A 6 -19.62 -24.76 36.83
CA LEU A 6 -19.22 -23.78 37.85
C LEU A 6 -19.48 -22.36 37.34
N LEU A 7 -20.32 -21.68 38.12
CA LEU A 7 -20.75 -20.30 38.00
C LEU A 7 -20.17 -19.53 39.20
N MET A 8 -20.08 -18.20 39.05
CA MET A 8 -19.86 -17.16 40.08
C MET A 8 -18.37 -16.82 40.36
N ALA A 9 -17.97 -15.56 40.59
CA ALA A 9 -18.72 -14.41 41.07
C ALA A 9 -18.14 -13.05 40.59
N ASN A 10 -19.06 -12.10 40.59
CA ASN A 10 -18.97 -10.66 40.38
C ASN A 10 -18.30 -9.97 41.59
N VAL A 11 -17.33 -9.07 41.37
CA VAL A 11 -16.98 -8.01 42.33
C VAL A 11 -16.64 -6.73 41.56
N GLY A 12 -17.57 -5.78 41.63
CA GLY A 12 -17.41 -4.45 41.08
C GLY A 12 -16.39 -3.62 41.86
N TRP A 13 -15.74 -2.71 41.14
CA TRP A 13 -15.09 -1.55 41.73
C TRP A 13 -15.71 -0.29 41.11
N LEU A 14 -16.34 0.46 42.00
CA LEU A 14 -16.99 1.74 41.82
C LEU A 14 -16.00 2.79 42.35
N VAL A 15 -15.42 3.66 41.51
CA VAL A 15 -14.82 4.92 41.99
C VAL A 15 -14.97 6.05 40.97
N LEU A 16 -15.85 6.97 41.36
CA LEU A 16 -15.92 8.42 41.18
C LEU A 16 -15.73 9.07 39.80
N VAL A 17 -16.86 9.58 39.31
CA VAL A 17 -17.00 10.74 38.43
C VAL A 17 -16.78 12.02 39.24
N ALA A 18 -15.93 12.92 38.75
CA ALA A 18 -15.83 14.33 39.13
C ALA A 18 -15.41 15.10 37.87
N GLY A 19 -15.99 16.21 37.44
CA GLY A 19 -17.15 17.01 37.83
C GLY A 19 -17.32 18.04 36.69
N GLN A 20 -18.55 18.27 36.24
CA GLN A 20 -18.86 19.27 35.22
C GLN A 20 -18.75 20.67 35.83
N ASN A 21 -17.97 21.58 35.22
CA ASN A 21 -18.09 23.02 35.46
C ASN A 21 -18.94 23.62 34.34
N GLU A 22 -20.25 23.47 34.44
CA GLU A 22 -21.19 24.31 33.67
C GLU A 22 -21.60 25.48 34.54
N VAL A 23 -21.37 26.70 34.04
CA VAL A 23 -21.81 27.95 34.66
C VAL A 23 -23.33 28.04 34.49
N PRO A 24 -24.13 28.17 35.56
CA PRO A 24 -25.57 28.29 35.43
C PRO A 24 -25.91 29.72 34.98
N THR A 25 -26.36 29.88 33.74
CA THR A 25 -26.99 31.14 33.30
C THR A 25 -28.44 31.14 33.75
N VAL A 26 -28.74 31.94 34.77
CA VAL A 26 -30.11 32.26 35.15
C VAL A 26 -30.64 33.33 34.18
N PRO A 27 -31.71 33.08 33.41
CA PRO A 27 -32.34 34.14 32.64
C PRO A 27 -33.17 35.04 33.56
N CYS A 28 -32.80 36.32 33.66
CA CYS A 28 -33.66 37.34 34.27
C CYS A 28 -34.80 37.68 33.30
N TYR A 29 -36.04 37.67 33.79
CA TYR A 29 -37.21 38.19 33.07
C TYR A 29 -37.93 39.23 33.94
N GLY A 30 -37.97 40.47 33.47
CA GLY A 30 -38.63 41.60 34.12
C GLY A 30 -38.30 42.93 33.41
N PRO A 31 -39.16 43.95 33.54
CA PRO A 31 -39.17 45.14 32.66
C PRO A 31 -38.02 46.14 32.87
N ASP A 32 -37.05 45.86 33.75
CA ASP A 32 -35.97 46.80 34.10
C ASP A 32 -34.56 46.33 33.68
N CYS A 33 -34.42 45.41 32.72
CA CYS A 33 -33.13 45.13 32.09
C CYS A 33 -32.83 46.16 31.00
N LEU A 34 -32.11 47.22 31.39
CA LEU A 34 -31.49 48.18 30.47
C LEU A 34 -30.54 47.46 29.50
N VAL A 35 -30.90 47.46 28.21
CA VAL A 35 -30.04 47.03 27.11
C VAL A 35 -29.04 48.16 26.84
N THR A 36 -27.80 47.97 27.28
CA THR A 36 -26.69 48.82 26.85
C THR A 36 -26.26 48.36 25.45
N GLU A 37 -26.69 49.06 24.40
CA GLU A 37 -26.13 48.87 23.05
C GLU A 37 -24.65 49.26 23.07
N LEU A 38 -23.77 48.26 22.94
CA LEU A 38 -22.34 48.48 22.75
C LEU A 38 -22.05 48.56 21.25
N THR A 39 -21.89 49.77 20.74
CA THR A 39 -21.39 50.04 19.39
C THR A 39 -19.99 49.44 19.25
N THR A 40 -19.88 48.35 18.49
CA THR A 40 -18.59 47.72 18.20
C THR A 40 -18.15 48.20 16.82
N GLU A 41 -17.06 48.97 16.76
CA GLU A 41 -16.43 49.36 15.50
C GLU A 41 -15.98 48.10 14.73
N ILE A 42 -16.47 47.95 13.50
CA ILE A 42 -16.05 46.89 12.58
C ILE A 42 -14.67 47.26 12.05
N THR A 43 -13.62 46.77 12.73
CA THR A 43 -12.29 46.69 12.14
C THR A 43 -12.19 45.34 11.43
N THR A 44 -12.17 45.35 10.10
CA THR A 44 -11.93 44.18 9.26
C THR A 44 -10.62 43.52 9.66
N PRO A 45 -10.60 42.26 10.15
CA PRO A 45 -9.35 41.55 10.27
C PRO A 45 -8.90 41.15 8.86
N THR A 46 -7.70 41.58 8.48
CA THR A 46 -7.01 41.03 7.32
C THR A 46 -6.76 39.55 7.60
N THR A 47 -7.56 38.68 6.99
CA THR A 47 -7.33 37.23 6.96
C THR A 47 -6.06 36.98 6.16
N THR A 48 -4.93 36.83 6.85
CA THR A 48 -3.76 36.19 6.28
C THR A 48 -4.10 34.72 6.08
N GLU A 49 -4.37 34.34 4.83
CA GLU A 49 -4.37 32.94 4.40
C GLU A 49 -3.02 32.33 4.80
N SER A 50 -3.01 31.60 5.91
CA SER A 50 -1.95 30.65 6.20
C SER A 50 -2.19 29.45 5.31
N THR A 51 -1.58 29.47 4.12
CA THR A 51 -1.37 28.29 3.30
C THR A 51 -0.64 27.25 4.17
N THR A 52 -1.37 26.31 4.75
CA THR A 52 -0.79 25.11 5.33
C THR A 52 -0.24 24.27 4.20
N THR A 53 1.03 24.50 3.86
CA THR A 53 1.81 23.57 3.05
C THR A 53 1.72 22.19 3.72
N PRO A 54 1.31 21.12 3.01
CA PRO A 54 1.38 19.79 3.58
C PRO A 54 2.84 19.54 3.94
N THR A 55 3.12 19.29 5.22
CA THR A 55 4.45 18.89 5.67
C THR A 55 4.69 17.47 5.16
N THR A 56 5.23 17.35 3.95
CA THR A 56 5.84 16.11 3.48
C THR A 56 7.05 15.88 4.37
N THR A 57 6.91 14.98 5.34
CA THR A 57 8.07 14.44 6.06
C THR A 57 9.06 13.97 4.99
N PRO A 58 10.33 14.42 5.01
CA PRO A 58 11.31 13.97 4.04
C PRO A 58 11.35 12.45 4.12
N LEU A 59 11.13 11.78 2.99
CA LEU A 59 11.28 10.34 2.91
C LEU A 59 12.64 9.97 3.52
N PRO A 60 12.71 8.94 4.40
CA PRO A 60 13.99 8.44 4.87
C PRO A 60 14.95 8.21 3.70
N ALA A 61 16.25 8.45 3.93
CA ALA A 61 17.27 8.17 2.92
C ALA A 61 17.11 6.72 2.42
N GLY A 62 17.29 6.53 1.10
CA GLY A 62 17.12 5.21 0.47
C GLY A 62 15.70 4.94 -0.08
N ILE A 63 14.66 5.62 0.41
CA ILE A 63 13.29 5.39 -0.09
C ILE A 63 13.11 6.08 -1.46
N ARG A 64 12.68 5.31 -2.47
CA ARG A 64 12.32 5.81 -3.79
C ARG A 64 10.95 5.27 -4.22
N ARG A 65 10.19 6.12 -4.90
CA ARG A 65 8.96 5.71 -5.59
C ARG A 65 9.31 4.67 -6.66
N THR A 66 8.60 3.56 -6.69
CA THR A 66 8.83 2.44 -7.60
C THR A 66 7.48 1.93 -8.07
N LEU A 67 7.25 1.88 -9.38
CA LEU A 67 6.02 1.35 -9.95
C LEU A 67 6.30 -0.05 -10.49
N VAL A 68 5.47 -1.03 -10.13
CA VAL A 68 5.49 -2.36 -10.72
C VAL A 68 4.20 -2.58 -11.47
N VAL A 69 4.31 -2.94 -12.75
CA VAL A 69 3.21 -3.14 -13.67
C VAL A 69 3.33 -4.51 -14.32
N ILE A 70 2.28 -5.32 -14.28
CA ILE A 70 2.21 -6.61 -14.96
C ILE A 70 1.07 -6.58 -15.97
N TYR A 71 1.41 -6.76 -17.24
CA TYR A 71 0.42 -6.92 -18.30
C TYR A 71 -0.15 -8.35 -18.30
N LYS A 72 -1.47 -8.45 -18.14
CA LYS A 72 -2.24 -9.68 -18.31
C LYS A 72 -3.72 -9.38 -18.50
N ALA A 73 -4.28 -9.84 -19.62
CA ALA A 73 -5.73 -9.93 -19.78
C ALA A 73 -6.28 -10.98 -18.79
N THR A 74 -7.05 -10.51 -17.82
CA THR A 74 -7.67 -11.31 -16.76
C THR A 74 -9.16 -11.41 -16.98
N THR A 75 -9.78 -12.46 -16.43
CA THR A 75 -11.23 -12.58 -16.37
C THR A 75 -11.77 -11.99 -15.07
N VAL A 76 -13.05 -11.62 -15.07
CA VAL A 76 -13.72 -11.11 -13.86
C VAL A 76 -13.55 -12.10 -12.70
N GLY A 77 -13.13 -11.59 -11.56
CA GLY A 77 -12.89 -12.36 -10.34
C GLY A 77 -11.46 -12.87 -10.18
N GLN A 78 -10.62 -12.78 -11.21
CA GLN A 78 -9.18 -12.93 -11.03
C GLN A 78 -8.60 -11.65 -10.43
N ASP A 79 -7.69 -11.84 -9.47
CA ASP A 79 -6.94 -10.79 -8.81
C ASP A 79 -5.45 -11.12 -8.88
N MET A 80 -4.62 -10.09 -8.98
CA MET A 80 -3.18 -10.25 -9.10
C MET A 80 -2.46 -9.72 -7.87
N PHE A 81 -1.48 -10.49 -7.42
CA PHE A 81 -0.52 -10.14 -6.38
C PHE A 81 0.88 -10.31 -6.94
N ILE A 82 1.86 -9.69 -6.30
CA ILE A 82 3.27 -10.03 -6.47
C ILE A 82 3.84 -10.52 -5.14
N GLN A 83 4.76 -11.46 -5.25
CA GLN A 83 5.73 -11.75 -4.21
C GLN A 83 7.10 -11.45 -4.77
N GLY A 84 8.03 -11.02 -3.93
CA GLY A 84 9.29 -10.50 -4.41
C GLY A 84 10.29 -10.22 -3.31
N GLY A 85 11.35 -9.51 -3.64
CA GLY A 85 12.43 -9.19 -2.72
C GLY A 85 13.77 -9.43 -3.37
N VAL A 86 14.83 -9.51 -2.57
CA VAL A 86 16.12 -9.98 -3.09
C VAL A 86 16.05 -11.50 -3.26
N ASN A 87 16.45 -12.00 -4.42
CA ASN A 87 16.38 -13.42 -4.71
C ASN A 87 17.32 -14.22 -3.80
N LYS A 88 16.72 -15.06 -2.94
CA LYS A 88 17.44 -15.92 -2.01
C LYS A 88 18.23 -17.04 -2.69
N GLU A 89 17.85 -17.44 -3.90
CA GLU A 89 18.50 -18.56 -4.60
C GLU A 89 19.77 -18.12 -5.33
N THR A 90 19.80 -16.89 -5.84
CA THR A 90 20.88 -16.41 -6.71
C THR A 90 21.75 -15.32 -6.10
N ILE A 91 21.21 -14.48 -5.19
CA ILE A 91 21.90 -13.26 -4.72
C ILE A 91 22.24 -13.31 -3.24
N ARG A 92 21.27 -13.66 -2.39
CA ARG A 92 21.47 -13.76 -0.95
C ARG A 92 21.09 -15.17 -0.44
N PRO A 93 21.92 -16.20 -0.68
CA PRO A 93 21.70 -17.56 -0.16
C PRO A 93 21.47 -17.63 1.35
N SER A 94 21.99 -16.67 2.11
CA SER A 94 21.77 -16.57 3.56
C SER A 94 20.29 -16.44 3.94
N CYS A 95 19.44 -15.87 3.08
CA CYS A 95 18.01 -15.74 3.34
C CYS A 95 17.24 -17.05 3.15
N ALA A 96 17.88 -18.13 2.69
CA ALA A 96 17.19 -19.39 2.41
C ALA A 96 16.54 -20.01 3.66
N SER A 97 17.09 -19.72 4.85
CA SER A 97 16.59 -20.18 6.15
C SER A 97 15.59 -19.23 6.80
N ASP A 98 15.30 -18.08 6.20
CA ASP A 98 14.35 -17.13 6.76
C ASP A 98 12.94 -17.73 6.76
N VAL A 99 12.17 -17.42 7.81
CA VAL A 99 10.84 -18.02 8.04
C VAL A 99 9.69 -17.03 7.90
N ASN A 100 9.97 -15.73 7.84
CA ASN A 100 8.97 -14.68 7.72
C ASN A 100 9.58 -13.39 7.13
N ALA A 101 8.70 -12.52 6.62
CA ALA A 101 9.07 -11.26 5.99
C ALA A 101 9.73 -10.24 6.93
N ALA A 102 9.31 -10.20 8.20
CA ALA A 102 9.73 -9.16 9.14
C ALA A 102 11.22 -9.31 9.54
N THR A 103 11.73 -10.54 9.58
CA THR A 103 13.12 -10.83 9.97
C THR A 103 14.01 -11.20 8.79
N SER A 104 13.50 -11.21 7.56
CA SER A 104 14.26 -11.66 6.40
C SER A 104 15.08 -10.52 5.80
N ASP A 105 16.38 -10.73 5.63
CA ASP A 105 17.28 -9.80 4.95
C ASP A 105 17.03 -9.70 3.44
N CYS A 106 16.14 -10.54 2.90
CA CYS A 106 15.72 -10.51 1.51
C CYS A 106 14.38 -9.81 1.30
N SER A 107 13.70 -9.43 2.38
CA SER A 107 12.47 -8.66 2.30
C SER A 107 12.81 -7.18 2.19
N ILE A 108 12.05 -6.46 1.35
CA ILE A 108 12.28 -5.03 1.10
C ILE A 108 11.13 -4.24 1.69
N SER A 109 11.44 -3.26 2.52
CA SER A 109 10.47 -2.33 3.10
C SER A 109 9.76 -1.56 2.00
N ILE A 110 8.43 -1.62 2.04
CA ILE A 110 7.55 -0.94 1.10
C ILE A 110 6.42 -0.21 1.83
N ASN A 111 5.87 0.79 1.16
CA ASN A 111 4.57 1.35 1.48
C ASN A 111 3.79 1.56 0.18
N ALA A 112 2.74 0.77 -0.01
CA ALA A 112 1.90 0.86 -1.20
C ALA A 112 0.93 2.05 -1.12
N THR A 113 0.94 2.88 -2.15
CA THR A 113 0.09 4.08 -2.27
C THR A 113 -1.27 3.70 -2.85
N SER A 114 -2.33 4.41 -2.44
CA SER A 114 -3.63 4.28 -3.10
C SER A 114 -3.55 4.78 -4.54
N LEU A 115 -4.21 4.08 -5.46
CA LEU A 115 -4.22 4.44 -6.88
C LEU A 115 -5.46 5.26 -7.28
N GLY A 116 -6.41 5.46 -6.36
CA GLY A 116 -7.62 6.25 -6.61
C GLY A 116 -8.62 6.14 -5.46
N THR A 117 -9.86 6.56 -5.71
CA THR A 117 -10.97 6.45 -4.74
C THR A 117 -12.19 5.82 -5.37
N GLY A 118 -13.04 5.15 -4.58
CA GLY A 118 -14.25 4.50 -5.05
C GLY A 118 -14.19 2.96 -5.07
N SER A 119 -15.26 2.33 -5.53
CA SER A 119 -15.46 0.87 -5.44
C SER A 119 -14.45 0.04 -6.22
N HIS A 120 -13.93 0.58 -7.34
CA HIS A 120 -12.89 -0.10 -8.13
C HIS A 120 -11.62 -0.36 -7.30
N TRP A 121 -11.21 0.61 -6.49
CA TRP A 121 -9.96 0.56 -5.72
C TRP A 121 -10.13 -0.11 -4.36
N ALA A 122 -11.36 -0.23 -3.86
CA ALA A 122 -11.65 -0.73 -2.50
C ALA A 122 -11.00 -2.09 -2.19
N LYS A 123 -10.91 -2.97 -3.19
CA LYS A 123 -10.28 -4.29 -3.04
C LYS A 123 -8.76 -4.18 -2.84
N TYR A 124 -8.10 -3.44 -3.71
CA TYR A 124 -6.67 -3.15 -3.64
C TYR A 124 -6.31 -2.41 -2.35
N ASP A 125 -7.09 -1.38 -2.00
CA ASP A 125 -6.87 -0.59 -0.80
C ASP A 125 -7.04 -1.41 0.48
N ALA A 126 -7.99 -2.36 0.52
CA ALA A 126 -8.16 -3.23 1.66
C ALA A 126 -6.98 -4.21 1.83
N TRP A 127 -6.50 -4.83 0.75
CA TRP A 127 -5.41 -5.80 0.81
C TRP A 127 -4.02 -5.21 1.06
N ARG A 128 -3.79 -3.94 0.70
CA ARG A 128 -2.49 -3.30 0.95
C ARG A 128 -2.31 -2.84 2.40
N VAL A 129 -3.39 -2.77 3.19
CA VAL A 129 -3.28 -2.44 4.62
C VAL A 129 -2.42 -3.49 5.31
N GLY A 130 -1.42 -3.07 6.06
CA GLY A 130 -0.51 -3.99 6.77
C GLY A 130 0.50 -4.71 5.86
N ASP A 131 0.52 -4.41 4.55
CA ASP A 131 1.57 -4.87 3.65
C ASP A 131 2.78 -3.91 3.74
N THR A 132 3.86 -4.36 4.38
CA THR A 132 5.01 -3.51 4.73
C THR A 132 6.33 -3.97 4.14
N LYS A 133 6.34 -5.16 3.55
CA LYS A 133 7.48 -5.83 2.94
C LYS A 133 7.08 -6.42 1.60
N LEU A 134 7.89 -6.18 0.58
CA LEU A 134 7.93 -7.02 -0.60
C LEU A 134 8.78 -8.25 -0.24
N ASP A 135 8.13 -9.41 -0.16
CA ASP A 135 8.72 -10.65 0.35
C ASP A 135 8.23 -11.91 -0.39
N TRP A 136 8.87 -13.06 -0.10
CA TRP A 136 8.60 -14.37 -0.70
C TRP A 136 7.72 -15.29 0.17
N PHE A 137 7.14 -14.77 1.25
CA PHE A 137 6.33 -15.53 2.21
C PHE A 137 4.83 -15.33 2.00
N GLY A 138 4.43 -14.45 1.07
CA GLY A 138 3.04 -14.18 0.73
C GLY A 138 2.45 -13.11 1.63
N ALA A 139 1.23 -13.34 2.13
CA ALA A 139 0.57 -12.32 2.95
C ALA A 139 1.22 -12.22 4.33
N GLN A 140 1.46 -10.98 4.78
CA GLN A 140 2.07 -10.71 6.07
C GLN A 140 1.05 -10.87 7.22
N PRO A 141 1.49 -11.23 8.45
CA PRO A 141 0.62 -11.22 9.61
C PRO A 141 -0.02 -9.85 9.81
N GLY A 142 -1.36 -9.80 9.83
CA GLY A 142 -2.11 -8.55 9.95
C GLY A 142 -2.31 -7.78 8.64
N GLN A 143 -1.86 -8.33 7.51
CA GLN A 143 -2.23 -7.80 6.20
C GLN A 143 -3.75 -7.92 5.98
N GLY A 144 -4.31 -6.91 5.33
CA GLY A 144 -5.74 -6.69 5.24
C GLY A 144 -6.49 -7.73 4.41
N TYR A 145 -7.81 -7.69 4.57
CA TYR A 145 -8.77 -8.56 3.89
C TYR A 145 -9.75 -7.70 3.12
N TYR A 146 -10.17 -8.19 1.95
CA TYR A 146 -11.36 -7.66 1.29
C TYR A 146 -12.51 -8.65 1.45
N GLN A 147 -13.56 -8.22 2.16
CA GLN A 147 -14.64 -9.11 2.58
C GLN A 147 -14.08 -10.30 3.38
N THR A 148 -14.18 -11.53 2.85
CA THR A 148 -13.66 -12.75 3.48
C THR A 148 -12.37 -13.26 2.84
N PHE A 149 -11.82 -12.55 1.86
CA PHE A 149 -10.64 -12.99 1.09
C PHE A 149 -9.38 -12.27 1.56
N GLY A 150 -8.39 -13.05 1.98
CA GLY A 150 -7.06 -12.55 2.33
C GLY A 150 -6.22 -12.27 1.08
N ALA A 151 -5.17 -11.47 1.26
CA ALA A 151 -4.16 -11.25 0.25
C ALA A 151 -3.30 -12.51 0.02
N PHE A 152 -2.54 -12.54 -1.09
CA PHE A 152 -1.53 -13.57 -1.37
C PHE A 152 -0.10 -12.99 -1.49
N GLY A 153 0.09 -11.75 -1.05
CA GLY A 153 1.31 -10.96 -1.20
C GLY A 153 0.96 -9.48 -1.38
N THR A 154 1.82 -8.72 -2.04
CA THR A 154 1.53 -7.32 -2.38
C THR A 154 0.48 -7.25 -3.49
N PRO A 155 -0.69 -6.61 -3.26
CA PRO A 155 -1.76 -6.58 -4.25
C PRO A 155 -1.41 -5.64 -5.41
N LEU A 156 -1.85 -5.99 -6.61
CA LEU A 156 -1.89 -5.08 -7.76
C LEU A 156 -3.35 -4.75 -8.08
N ALA A 157 -3.59 -3.53 -8.55
CA ALA A 157 -4.90 -3.11 -9.06
C ALA A 157 -4.95 -3.24 -10.58
N TRP A 158 -6.05 -3.76 -11.13
CA TRP A 158 -6.29 -3.67 -12.57
C TRP A 158 -6.47 -2.21 -12.98
N THR A 159 -5.78 -1.80 -14.04
CA THR A 159 -5.85 -0.42 -14.56
C THR A 159 -6.01 -0.39 -16.08
N THR A 160 -6.45 0.77 -16.57
CA THR A 160 -6.56 1.15 -17.98
C THR A 160 -6.13 2.61 -18.16
N ASN A 161 -5.83 2.99 -19.40
CA ASN A 161 -5.61 4.39 -19.81
C ASN A 161 -6.90 5.04 -20.35
N GLU A 162 -8.01 4.30 -20.39
CA GLU A 162 -9.32 4.76 -20.85
C GLU A 162 -10.11 5.41 -19.69
N PRO A 163 -10.87 6.50 -19.91
CA PRO A 163 -11.70 7.11 -18.88
C PRO A 163 -12.72 6.13 -18.28
N GLY A 164 -12.85 6.12 -16.95
CA GLY A 164 -13.81 5.29 -16.22
C GLY A 164 -13.18 4.52 -15.06
N ASP A 165 -13.79 3.39 -14.70
CA ASP A 165 -13.27 2.51 -13.65
C ASP A 165 -11.89 1.97 -14.03
N GLY A 166 -10.95 2.08 -13.10
CA GLY A 166 -9.56 1.66 -13.30
C GLY A 166 -8.73 2.61 -14.16
N TYR A 167 -9.24 3.78 -14.55
CA TYR A 167 -8.41 4.81 -15.15
C TYR A 167 -7.25 5.16 -14.22
N GLN A 168 -6.03 5.08 -14.74
CA GLN A 168 -4.82 5.45 -14.03
C GLN A 168 -3.91 6.26 -14.96
N GLN A 169 -3.57 7.47 -14.56
CA GLN A 169 -2.74 8.38 -15.36
C GLN A 169 -1.35 7.82 -15.66
N LEU A 170 -0.80 6.98 -14.77
CA LEU A 170 0.48 6.31 -14.97
C LEU A 170 0.41 5.16 -15.99
N ASN A 171 -0.79 4.68 -16.34
CA ASN A 171 -0.96 3.66 -17.36
C ASN A 171 -1.06 4.34 -18.74
N THR A 172 -0.04 4.14 -19.57
CA THR A 172 0.01 4.66 -20.94
C THR A 172 -0.13 3.56 -22.00
N TRP A 173 -0.36 2.31 -21.58
CA TRP A 173 -0.23 1.13 -22.43
C TRP A 173 -1.56 0.48 -22.83
N GLY A 174 -2.68 0.92 -22.27
CA GLY A 174 -3.99 0.30 -22.54
C GLY A 174 -4.59 -0.43 -21.34
N PRO A 175 -5.69 -1.17 -21.55
CA PRO A 175 -6.31 -1.98 -20.51
C PRO A 175 -5.40 -3.15 -20.08
N ASN A 176 -5.78 -3.83 -18.99
CA ASN A 176 -5.14 -5.08 -18.52
C ASN A 176 -3.71 -4.92 -17.97
N HIS A 177 -3.40 -3.73 -17.47
CA HIS A 177 -2.15 -3.49 -16.74
C HIS A 177 -2.45 -3.48 -15.25
N TRP A 178 -1.97 -4.50 -14.56
CA TRP A 178 -2.07 -4.63 -13.12
C TRP A 178 -0.92 -3.83 -12.48
N MET A 179 -1.22 -2.93 -11.56
CA MET A 179 -0.26 -1.93 -11.08
C MET A 179 -0.20 -1.86 -9.56
N VAL A 180 1.00 -1.61 -9.02
CA VAL A 180 1.21 -1.18 -7.64
C VAL A 180 2.26 -0.06 -7.61
N ASP A 181 1.96 1.02 -6.88
CA ASP A 181 2.85 2.18 -6.67
C ASP A 181 3.41 2.15 -5.25
N LEU A 182 4.72 1.96 -5.15
CA LEU A 182 5.42 1.66 -3.90
C LEU A 182 6.37 2.80 -3.54
N GLN A 183 6.35 3.24 -2.29
CA GLN A 183 7.53 3.83 -1.68
C GLN A 183 8.42 2.69 -1.20
N MET A 184 9.56 2.45 -1.84
CA MET A 184 10.41 1.29 -1.62
C MET A 184 11.77 1.69 -1.07
N ASN A 185 12.28 0.96 -0.07
CA ASN A 185 13.64 1.15 0.44
C ASN A 185 14.68 0.52 -0.49
N CYS A 186 15.31 1.34 -1.33
CA CYS A 186 16.32 0.86 -2.27
C CYS A 186 17.60 0.39 -1.58
N ASP A 187 17.88 0.78 -0.33
CA ASP A 187 19.07 0.32 0.39
C ASP A 187 18.99 -1.18 0.77
N GLU A 188 17.78 -1.73 0.79
CA GLU A 188 17.52 -3.16 1.09
C GLU A 188 17.58 -4.04 -0.18
N THR A 189 17.63 -3.41 -1.36
CA THR A 189 17.73 -4.10 -2.66
C THR A 189 19.15 -4.60 -2.95
N ALA A 190 19.34 -5.35 -4.05
CA ALA A 190 20.64 -5.75 -4.55
C ALA A 190 21.17 -4.71 -5.55
N ASN A 191 21.88 -3.69 -5.06
CA ASN A 191 22.42 -2.58 -5.87
C ASN A 191 21.34 -1.85 -6.70
N GLY A 192 20.15 -1.62 -6.12
CA GLY A 192 19.01 -1.02 -6.80
C GLY A 192 18.11 -2.01 -7.52
N TRP A 193 18.40 -3.31 -7.50
CA TRP A 193 17.62 -4.35 -8.20
C TRP A 193 16.95 -5.33 -7.25
N PHE A 194 15.76 -5.79 -7.63
CA PHE A 194 14.97 -6.75 -6.87
C PHE A 194 14.18 -7.65 -7.81
N ASP A 195 13.71 -8.78 -7.32
CA ASP A 195 12.93 -9.75 -8.07
C ASP A 195 11.45 -9.66 -7.71
N VAL A 196 10.57 -9.92 -8.68
CA VAL A 196 9.13 -10.09 -8.47
C VAL A 196 8.61 -11.25 -9.29
N LYS A 197 7.60 -11.94 -8.75
CA LYS A 197 6.85 -12.98 -9.44
C LYS A 197 5.36 -12.76 -9.20
N ALA A 198 4.59 -12.71 -10.28
CA ALA A 198 3.15 -12.52 -10.21
C ALA A 198 2.45 -13.79 -9.72
N TYR A 199 1.44 -13.60 -8.88
CA TYR A 199 0.52 -14.61 -8.40
C TYR A 199 -0.91 -14.22 -8.78
N LEU A 200 -1.63 -15.10 -9.46
CA LEU A 200 -3.00 -14.86 -9.90
C LEU A 200 -3.99 -15.77 -9.14
N THR A 201 -5.06 -15.18 -8.62
CA THR A 201 -6.09 -15.92 -7.89
C THR A 201 -7.03 -16.71 -8.82
N GLN A 202 -7.87 -17.55 -8.20
CA GLN A 202 -8.80 -18.53 -8.82
C GLN A 202 -8.14 -19.80 -9.38
N PHE A 203 -8.96 -20.86 -9.54
CA PHE A 203 -8.53 -22.24 -9.84
C PHE A 203 -7.52 -22.33 -11.00
N GLY A 204 -6.36 -22.92 -10.69
CA GLY A 204 -5.30 -23.25 -11.65
C GLY A 204 -4.29 -22.15 -11.97
N ASN A 205 -4.42 -20.93 -11.40
CA ASN A 205 -3.65 -19.78 -11.88
C ASN A 205 -2.37 -19.43 -11.10
N GLY A 206 -2.31 -19.73 -9.79
CA GLY A 206 -1.08 -19.78 -8.97
C GLY A 206 -0.01 -18.71 -9.24
N PHE A 207 1.26 -19.07 -9.04
CA PHE A 207 2.37 -18.28 -9.58
C PHE A 207 2.39 -18.37 -11.10
N GLU A 208 2.81 -17.29 -11.75
CA GLU A 208 3.18 -17.34 -13.17
C GLU A 208 4.29 -18.39 -13.42
N PRO A 209 4.44 -18.93 -14.64
CA PRO A 209 5.51 -19.89 -14.93
C PRO A 209 6.90 -19.27 -14.71
N ASP A 210 7.92 -20.10 -14.64
CA ASP A 210 9.30 -19.62 -14.63
C ASP A 210 9.63 -18.99 -16.00
N ILE A 211 10.28 -17.82 -15.94
CA ILE A 211 10.63 -17.03 -17.12
C ILE A 211 12.14 -16.83 -17.21
N GLN A 212 12.64 -16.64 -18.43
CA GLN A 212 13.96 -16.09 -18.65
C GLN A 212 13.79 -14.64 -19.10
N GLN A 213 14.11 -13.69 -18.22
CA GLN A 213 13.96 -12.27 -18.53
C GLN A 213 14.92 -11.88 -19.68
N SER A 214 14.35 -11.24 -20.70
CA SER A 214 15.09 -10.62 -21.81
C SER A 214 15.65 -9.26 -21.40
N SER A 215 16.52 -8.66 -22.21
CA SER A 215 16.93 -7.28 -21.99
C SER A 215 15.72 -6.35 -22.01
N CYS A 216 15.54 -5.57 -20.94
CA CYS A 216 14.44 -4.61 -20.88
C CYS A 216 14.69 -3.43 -21.83
N THR A 217 13.60 -2.84 -22.32
CA THR A 217 13.62 -1.58 -23.08
C THR A 217 13.31 -0.38 -22.17
N GLY A 218 13.35 0.85 -22.70
CA GLY A 218 12.95 2.06 -21.99
C GLY A 218 14.12 2.89 -21.45
N SER A 219 13.83 4.08 -20.93
CA SER A 219 14.84 5.05 -20.49
C SER A 219 15.60 4.65 -19.22
N GLY A 220 15.02 3.76 -18.40
CA GLY A 220 15.63 3.24 -17.18
C GLY A 220 16.32 1.88 -17.35
N ALA A 221 16.43 1.38 -18.57
CA ALA A 221 17.12 0.13 -18.91
C ALA A 221 18.59 0.35 -19.35
N ASP A 222 19.14 1.52 -19.06
CA ASP A 222 20.53 1.93 -19.36
C ASP A 222 21.58 1.15 -18.55
N VAL A 223 21.19 0.67 -17.37
CA VAL A 223 22.01 -0.18 -16.50
C VAL A 223 21.43 -1.59 -16.50
N LEU A 224 22.29 -2.60 -16.63
CA LEU A 224 21.89 -4.00 -16.50
C LEU A 224 21.85 -4.44 -15.03
N PRO A 225 20.94 -5.37 -14.67
CA PRO A 225 20.97 -5.96 -13.34
C PRO A 225 22.31 -6.66 -13.09
N PRO A 226 22.81 -6.67 -11.84
CA PRO A 226 24.07 -7.33 -11.50
C PRO A 226 24.01 -8.87 -11.56
N TYR A 227 22.84 -9.41 -11.94
CA TYR A 227 22.55 -10.82 -12.02
C TYR A 227 21.45 -11.10 -13.04
N SER A 228 21.35 -12.36 -13.46
CA SER A 228 20.21 -12.86 -14.22
C SER A 228 19.28 -13.67 -13.31
N SER A 229 17.97 -13.49 -13.50
CA SER A 229 16.94 -14.36 -12.91
C SER A 229 16.40 -15.28 -14.00
N ASN A 230 16.38 -16.58 -13.71
CA ASN A 230 15.87 -17.63 -14.60
C ASN A 230 14.45 -18.09 -14.23
N LYS A 231 13.79 -17.37 -13.31
CA LYS A 231 12.46 -17.71 -12.80
C LYS A 231 11.56 -16.49 -12.63
N ASN A 232 12.12 -15.34 -12.27
CA ASN A 232 11.37 -14.17 -11.83
C ASN A 232 11.70 -12.96 -12.71
N HIS A 233 10.83 -11.97 -12.68
CA HIS A 233 11.13 -10.67 -13.27
C HIS A 233 12.13 -9.94 -12.38
N VAL A 234 13.10 -9.26 -12.98
CA VAL A 234 14.08 -8.42 -12.28
C VAL A 234 13.74 -6.96 -12.54
N ALA A 235 13.38 -6.26 -11.48
CA ALA A 235 12.93 -4.88 -11.45
C ALA A 235 13.98 -3.96 -10.82
N ARG A 236 13.89 -2.67 -11.13
CA ARG A 236 14.78 -1.61 -10.66
C ARG A 236 14.05 -0.65 -9.73
N CYS A 237 14.59 -0.46 -8.55
CA CYS A 237 14.06 0.44 -7.54
C CYS A 237 14.23 1.90 -7.98
N GLY A 238 13.20 2.72 -7.80
CA GLY A 238 13.18 4.12 -8.26
C GLY A 238 12.64 4.33 -9.68
N TYR A 239 12.17 3.27 -10.34
CA TYR A 239 11.73 3.30 -11.74
C TYR A 239 10.31 2.75 -11.90
N ILE A 240 9.76 2.94 -13.09
CA ILE A 240 8.58 2.24 -13.58
C ILE A 240 9.03 0.95 -14.24
N ASN A 241 8.57 -0.18 -13.72
CA ASN A 241 8.93 -1.52 -14.19
C ASN A 241 7.68 -2.20 -14.74
N ARG A 242 7.62 -2.41 -16.05
CA ARG A 242 6.52 -3.11 -16.71
C ARG A 242 6.98 -4.46 -17.24
N PHE A 243 6.24 -5.50 -16.90
CA PHE A 243 6.49 -6.87 -17.32
C PHE A 243 5.28 -7.47 -18.03
N ASN A 244 5.50 -8.52 -18.82
CA ASN A 244 4.44 -9.35 -19.37
C ASN A 244 4.31 -10.62 -18.53
N PHE A 245 3.11 -10.92 -18.03
CA PHE A 245 2.88 -12.12 -17.23
C PHE A 245 3.30 -13.39 -17.99
N GLY A 246 4.11 -14.24 -17.34
CA GLY A 246 4.58 -15.51 -17.88
C GLY A 246 5.53 -15.39 -19.08
N SER A 247 6.11 -14.21 -19.32
CA SER A 247 7.05 -13.97 -20.42
C SER A 247 8.18 -13.04 -20.00
N GLY A 248 9.39 -13.24 -20.54
CA GLY A 248 10.56 -12.44 -20.17
C GLY A 248 10.61 -11.02 -20.73
N GLY A 249 9.56 -10.53 -21.39
CA GLY A 249 9.51 -9.17 -21.93
C GLY A 249 9.31 -8.11 -20.85
N CYS A 250 10.15 -7.08 -20.85
CA CYS A 250 10.12 -6.00 -19.86
C CYS A 250 10.44 -4.63 -20.44
N GLU A 251 9.93 -3.59 -19.79
CA GLU A 251 10.21 -2.18 -20.04
C GLU A 251 10.50 -1.50 -18.69
N ILE A 252 11.62 -0.77 -18.59
CA ILE A 252 12.00 0.01 -17.41
C ILE A 252 12.15 1.47 -17.85
N THR A 253 11.36 2.36 -17.27
CA THR A 253 11.35 3.79 -17.60
C THR A 253 11.46 4.65 -16.35
N GLU A 254 12.01 5.85 -16.53
CA GLU A 254 12.01 6.88 -15.50
C GLU A 254 10.61 7.44 -15.28
N PHE A 255 10.35 7.96 -14.07
CA PHE A 255 9.18 8.80 -13.85
C PHE A 255 9.33 10.11 -14.65
N GLN A 256 8.30 10.48 -15.40
CA GLN A 256 8.24 11.75 -16.12
C GLN A 256 7.82 12.91 -15.21
#